data_AF-W0LLS4-F1
#
_entry.id   AF-W0LLS4-F1
#
_cell.length_a   1.000
_cell.length_b   1.000
_cell.length_c   1.000
_cell.angle_alpha   90.00
_cell.angle_beta   90.00
_cell.angle_gamma   90.00
#
_symmetry.space_group_name_H-M   'P 1'
#
loop_
_entity.id
_entity.type
_entity.pdbx_description
1 polymer ?
#
loop_
_entity_poly.entity_id
_entity_poly.type
_entity_poly.pdbx_seq_one_letter_code
_entity_poly.pdbx_strand_id
1 'polypeptide(L)'
;MITPEKAHIEIIVVKEIKLRLQTCKLSKKWLACNLNMDYGKIKRILNEKHDQQLSLTVADHMLRLLGSNLQDIIALYAIDELTKNSK
;
A
#
# COMPACT_ATOMS: atom_id res chain seq x y z
N MET A 1 4.55 -19.47 17.21
CA MET A 1 3.55 -18.59 16.57
C MET A 1 4.34 -17.64 15.68
N ILE A 2 4.25 -17.82 14.36
CA ILE A 2 4.97 -16.95 13.41
C ILE A 2 4.07 -15.74 13.24
N THR A 3 4.41 -14.63 13.91
CA THR A 3 3.84 -13.32 13.58
C THR A 3 4.05 -13.15 12.08
N PRO A 4 3.00 -12.88 11.27
CA PRO A 4 3.21 -12.69 9.85
C PRO A 4 4.08 -11.45 9.72
N GLU A 5 5.36 -11.64 9.39
CA GLU A 5 6.19 -10.56 8.88
C GLU A 5 5.36 -9.88 7.81
N LYS A 6 4.99 -8.62 8.05
CA LYS A 6 4.29 -7.81 7.06
C LYS A 6 5.14 -7.89 5.80
N ALA A 7 4.61 -8.54 4.76
CA ALA A 7 5.41 -8.88 3.59
C ALA A 7 6.06 -7.60 3.06
N HIS A 8 7.35 -7.64 2.70
CA HIS A 8 8.10 -6.46 2.29
C HIS A 8 7.37 -5.65 1.21
N ILE A 9 6.67 -6.36 0.31
CA ILE A 9 5.81 -5.77 -0.71
C ILE A 9 4.64 -4.95 -0.14
N GLU A 10 4.00 -5.37 0.95
CA GLU A 10 2.95 -4.59 1.61
C GLU A 10 3.48 -3.26 2.14
N ILE A 11 4.71 -3.25 2.67
CA ILE A 11 5.34 -2.02 3.16
C ILE A 11 5.56 -1.05 2.00
N ILE A 12 6.06 -1.54 0.86
CA ILE A 12 6.29 -0.74 -0.35
C ILE A 12 4.97 -0.16 -0.86
N VAL A 13 3.94 -0.99 -0.97
CA VAL A 13 2.61 -0.58 -1.42
C VAL A 13 2.02 0.48 -0.48
N VAL A 14 2.12 0.31 0.84
CA VAL A 14 1.66 1.31 1.82
C VAL A 14 2.42 2.63 1.68
N LYS A 15 3.74 2.57 1.47
CA LYS A 15 4.57 3.77 1.24
C LYS A 15 4.13 4.51 -0.03
N GLU A 16 3.89 3.80 -1.11
CA GLU A 16 3.45 4.39 -2.37
C GLU A 16 2.07 5.04 -2.24
N ILE A 17 1.12 4.39 -1.56
CA ILE A 17 -0.19 4.97 -1.28
C ILE A 17 -0.05 6.27 -0.46
N LYS A 18 0.82 6.29 0.56
CA LYS A 18 1.09 7.50 1.36
C LYS A 18 1.71 8.62 0.53
N LEU A 19 2.71 8.28 -0.30
CA LEU A 19 3.38 9.24 -1.16
C LEU A 19 2.37 9.90 -2.10
N ARG A 20 1.52 9.11 -2.77
CA ARG A 20 0.50 9.64 -3.68
C ARG A 20 -0.56 10.47 -2.99
N LEU A 21 -1.00 10.08 -1.79
CA LEU A 21 -1.87 10.93 -0.97
C LEU A 21 -1.25 12.31 -0.72
N GLN A 22 0.04 12.36 -0.40
CA GLN A 22 0.75 13.62 -0.19
C GLN A 22 0.87 14.42 -1.49
N THR A 23 1.28 13.79 -2.59
CA THR A 23 1.42 14.42 -3.91
C THR A 23 0.10 15.02 -4.40
N CYS A 24 -1.01 14.30 -4.25
CA CYS A 24 -2.33 14.75 -4.63
C CYS A 24 -3.00 15.67 -3.59
N LYS A 25 -2.33 15.96 -2.45
CA LYS A 25 -2.88 16.72 -1.31
C LYS A 25 -4.21 16.14 -0.79
N LEU A 26 -4.36 14.82 -0.87
CA LEU A 26 -5.54 14.08 -0.44
C LEU A 26 -5.37 13.52 0.97
N SER A 27 -6.48 13.38 1.69
CA SER A 27 -6.47 12.86 3.06
C SER A 27 -6.82 11.38 3.12
N LYS A 28 -6.42 10.71 4.20
CA LYS A 28 -6.87 9.34 4.50
C LYS A 28 -8.40 9.24 4.64
N LYS A 29 -9.07 10.33 5.06
CA LYS A 29 -10.53 10.41 5.10
C LYS A 29 -11.13 10.41 3.69
N TRP A 30 -10.48 11.08 2.75
CA TRP A 30 -10.89 11.07 1.35
C TRP A 30 -10.83 9.65 0.77
N LEU A 31 -9.76 8.90 1.03
CA LEU A 31 -9.67 7.48 0.65
C LEU A 31 -10.79 6.63 1.26
N ALA A 32 -11.04 6.80 2.57
CA ALA A 32 -12.09 6.10 3.28
C ALA A 32 -13.47 6.33 2.64
N CYS A 33 -13.76 7.59 2.30
CA CYS A 33 -15.01 7.98 1.64
C CYS A 33 -15.14 7.33 0.25
N ASN A 34 -14.11 7.42 -0.60
CA ASN A 34 -14.17 6.90 -1.96
C ASN A 34 -14.18 5.37 -2.03
N LEU A 35 -13.59 4.70 -1.04
CA LEU A 35 -13.60 3.24 -0.93
C LEU A 35 -14.83 2.69 -0.22
N ASN A 36 -15.71 3.57 0.29
CA ASN A 36 -16.81 3.19 1.19
C ASN A 36 -16.32 2.31 2.36
N MET A 37 -15.19 2.71 2.96
CA MET A 37 -14.53 1.99 4.05
C MET A 37 -14.47 2.84 5.32
N ASP A 38 -14.47 2.18 6.46
CA ASP A 38 -14.25 2.86 7.74
C ASP A 38 -12.88 3.57 7.79
N TYR A 39 -12.89 4.82 8.26
CA TYR A 39 -11.68 5.63 8.38
C TYR A 39 -10.66 5.01 9.35
N GLY A 40 -11.13 4.39 10.44
CA GLY A 40 -10.28 3.68 11.38
C GLY A 40 -9.55 2.51 10.70
N LYS A 41 -10.26 1.75 9.86
CA LYS A 41 -9.68 0.68 9.04
C LYS A 41 -8.60 1.20 8.09
N ILE A 42 -8.86 2.26 7.33
CA ILE A 42 -7.87 2.89 6.45
C ILE A 42 -6.66 3.38 7.25
N LYS A 43 -6.90 4.02 8.40
CA LYS A 43 -5.84 4.52 9.27
C LYS A 43 -4.96 3.37 9.79
N ARG A 44 -5.54 2.23 10.18
CA ARG A 44 -4.81 1.05 10.65
C ARG A 44 -3.99 0.40 9.54
N ILE A 45 -4.59 0.20 8.36
CA ILE A 45 -3.93 -0.36 7.17
C ILE A 45 -2.69 0.48 6.79
N LEU A 46 -2.86 1.81 6.73
CA LEU A 46 -1.78 2.73 6.38
C LEU A 46 -0.81 3.00 7.54
N ASN A 47 -1.03 2.43 8.72
CA ASN A 47 -0.09 2.55 9.82
C ASN A 47 0.88 1.37 9.78
N GLU A 48 2.18 1.66 9.74
CA GLU A 48 3.21 0.63 9.63
C GLU A 48 3.29 -0.25 10.89
N LYS A 49 2.87 0.28 12.05
CA LYS A 49 2.94 -0.40 13.36
C LYS A 49 1.79 -1.38 13.63
N HIS A 50 0.79 -1.49 12.76
CA HIS A 50 -0.32 -2.41 12.96
C HIS A 50 -0.15 -3.68 12.11
N ASP A 51 -0.37 -4.83 12.75
CA ASP A 51 -0.42 -6.18 12.15
C ASP A 51 -1.61 -6.41 11.22
N GLN A 52 -2.36 -5.36 10.88
CA GLN A 52 -3.48 -5.50 9.97
C GLN A 52 -2.94 -5.64 8.54
N GLN A 53 -3.07 -6.86 8.02
CA GLN A 53 -2.63 -7.23 6.68
C GLN A 53 -3.38 -6.41 5.62
N LEU A 54 -2.63 -5.88 4.65
CA LEU A 54 -3.21 -5.14 3.53
C LEU A 54 -3.66 -6.13 2.45
N SER A 55 -4.97 -6.27 2.27
CA SER A 55 -5.51 -7.05 1.15
C SER A 55 -5.07 -6.44 -0.19
N LEU A 56 -4.56 -7.27 -1.09
CA LEU A 56 -4.14 -6.86 -2.44
C LEU A 56 -5.28 -6.16 -3.22
N THR A 57 -6.52 -6.61 -3.06
CA THR A 57 -7.68 -5.98 -3.70
C THR A 57 -7.90 -4.56 -3.17
N VAL A 58 -7.78 -4.37 -1.86
CA VAL A 58 -7.91 -3.04 -1.23
C VAL A 58 -6.76 -2.13 -1.65
N ALA A 59 -5.54 -2.66 -1.70
CA ALA A 59 -4.37 -1.94 -2.20
C ALA A 59 -4.56 -1.47 -3.64
N ASP A 60 -5.00 -2.37 -4.52
CA ASP A 60 -5.24 -2.04 -5.93
C ASP A 60 -6.30 -0.96 -6.08
N HIS A 61 -7.41 -1.05 -5.35
CA HIS A 61 -8.43 0.00 -5.36
C HIS A 61 -7.92 1.34 -4.84
N MET A 62 -7.15 1.36 -3.74
CA MET A 62 -6.52 2.58 -3.23
C MET A 62 -5.61 3.21 -4.27
N LEU A 63 -4.78 2.40 -4.92
CA LEU A 63 -3.80 2.84 -5.90
C LEU A 63 -4.48 3.38 -7.16
N ARG A 64 -5.50 2.69 -7.69
CA ARG A 64 -6.29 3.16 -8.84
C ARG A 64 -6.96 4.51 -8.58
N LEU A 65 -7.53 4.71 -7.40
CA LEU A 65 -8.11 6.00 -7.00
C LEU A 65 -7.06 7.13 -6.95
N LEU A 66 -5.80 6.78 -6.69
CA LEU A 66 -4.66 7.69 -6.66
C LEU A 66 -3.91 7.75 -8.01
N GLY A 67 -4.52 7.26 -9.09
CA GLY A 67 -3.94 7.27 -10.44
C GLY A 67 -2.72 6.35 -10.59
N SER A 68 -2.68 5.24 -9.85
CA SER A 68 -1.60 4.25 -9.84
C SER A 68 -2.11 2.84 -10.13
N ASN A 69 -1.20 1.91 -10.35
CA ASN A 69 -1.49 0.50 -10.54
C ASN A 69 -0.63 -0.34 -9.60
N LEU A 70 -1.25 -1.31 -8.92
CA LEU A 70 -0.55 -2.25 -8.05
C LEU A 70 0.46 -3.10 -8.82
N GLN A 71 0.14 -3.49 -10.05
CA GLN A 71 1.03 -4.31 -10.88
C GLN A 71 2.34 -3.60 -11.19
N ASP A 72 2.30 -2.30 -11.49
CA ASP A 72 3.49 -1.52 -11.81
C ASP A 72 4.44 -1.46 -10.62
N ILE A 73 3.89 -1.27 -9.41
CA ILE A 73 4.68 -1.22 -8.17
C ILE A 73 5.32 -2.57 -7.86
N ILE A 74 4.55 -3.66 -8.02
CA ILE A 74 5.08 -5.01 -7.80
C ILE A 74 6.15 -5.35 -8.84
N ALA A 75 5.93 -5.01 -10.10
CA ALA A 75 6.88 -5.24 -11.18
C ALA A 75 8.20 -4.48 -10.94
N LEU A 76 8.12 -3.20 -10.56
CA LEU A 76 9.29 -2.40 -10.20
C LEU A 76 10.06 -3.02 -9.04
N TYR A 77 9.36 -3.49 -8.01
CA TYR A 77 9.99 -4.16 -6.88
C TYR A 77 10.65 -5.48 -7.29
N ALA A 78 9.98 -6.31 -8.08
CA ALA A 78 10.53 -7.57 -8.55
C ALA A 78 11.81 -7.38 -9.38
N ILE A 79 11.85 -6.35 -10.24
CA ILE A 79 13.04 -6.00 -11.03
C ILE A 79 14.19 -5.55 -10.11
N ASP A 80 13.91 -4.73 -9.10
CA ASP A 80 14.91 -4.28 -8.12
C ASP A 80 15.50 -5.45 -7.31
N GLU A 81 14.65 -6.36 -6.84
CA GLU A 81 15.08 -7.58 -6.12
C GLU A 81 15.94 -8.52 -7.00
N LEU A 82 15.57 -8.68 -8.28
CA LEU A 82 16.37 -9.46 -9.25
C LEU A 82 17.73 -8.83 -9.51
N THR A 83 17.79 -7.49 -9.55
CA THR A 83 19.03 -6.74 -9.79
C THR A 83 19.94 -6.78 -8.57
N LYS A 84 19.39 -6.73 -7.35
CA LYS A 84 20.14 -6.82 -6.10
C LYS A 84 20.72 -8.20 -5.83
N ASN A 85 20.00 -9.27 -6.18
CA ASN A 85 20.51 -10.64 -6.04
C ASN A 85 21.53 -11.05 -7.12
N SER A 86 21.77 -10.20 -8.13
CA SER A 86 22.77 -10.43 -9.17
C SER A 86 24.13 -9.77 -8.88
N LYS A 87 24.35 -9.23 -7.67
CA LYS A 87 25.62 -8.66 -7.20
C LYS A 87 26.14 -9.44 -5.99
#